data_AF-A0A7C3YUC4-F1
#
_entry.id   AF-A0A7C3YUC4-F1
#
_cell.length_a   1.000
_cell.length_b   1.000
_cell.length_c   1.000
_cell.angle_alpha   90.00
_cell.angle_beta   90.00
_cell.angle_gamma   90.00
#
_symmetry.space_group_name_H-M   'P 1'
#
loop_
_entity.id
_entity.type
_entity.pdbx_description
1 polymer ?
#
loop_
_entity_poly.entity_id
_entity_poly.type
_entity_poly.pdbx_seq_one_letter_code
_entity_poly.pdbx_strand_id
1 'polypeptide(L)'
;PIEYLRRAIDIPYCHHEKWDGTGYPRGLKGKQIPLSARIFALVDVWDALRSDRPYRPAWSNEKALNYIKEESGKSFDPEIVEIFLKMIEL
;
A
#
# COMPACT_ATOMS: atom_id res chain seq x y z
N PRO A 1 8.06 24.69 3.96
CA PRO A 1 7.93 23.30 4.47
C PRO A 1 7.90 23.29 6.00
N ILE A 2 7.16 22.35 6.59
CA ILE A 2 7.05 22.19 8.05
C ILE A 2 8.14 21.22 8.50
N GLU A 3 9.15 21.69 9.24
CA GLU A 3 10.41 20.96 9.49
C GLU A 3 10.22 19.57 10.09
N TYR A 4 9.34 19.44 11.09
CA TYR A 4 9.11 18.16 11.76
C TYR A 4 8.47 17.09 10.85
N LEU A 5 7.80 17.51 9.76
CA LEU A 5 7.18 16.60 8.79
C LEU A 5 8.13 16.14 7.69
N ARG A 6 9.38 16.61 7.66
CA ARG A 6 10.33 16.29 6.57
C ARG A 6 10.49 14.78 6.36
N ARG A 7 10.45 13.98 7.43
CA ARG A 7 10.58 12.51 7.35
C ARG A 7 9.36 11.80 6.75
N ALA A 8 8.20 12.46 6.73
CA ALA A 8 6.97 11.89 6.21
C ALA A 8 6.74 12.21 4.73
N ILE A 9 7.57 13.08 4.11
CA ILE A 9 7.31 13.64 2.78
C ILE A 9 7.25 12.59 1.67
N ASP A 10 7.96 11.48 1.84
CA ASP A 10 7.98 10.37 0.89
C ASP A 10 6.60 9.73 0.73
N ILE A 11 5.79 9.71 1.78
CA ILE A 11 4.46 9.08 1.76
C ILE A 11 3.52 9.79 0.79
N PRO A 12 3.14 11.08 1.00
CA PRO A 12 2.21 11.76 0.10
C PRO A 12 2.76 11.85 -1.33
N TYR A 13 4.08 11.84 -1.51
CA TYR A 13 4.70 11.93 -2.82
C TYR A 13 4.75 10.59 -3.58
N CYS A 14 4.84 9.44 -2.89
CA CYS A 14 5.11 8.15 -3.52
C CYS A 14 4.14 7.02 -3.17
N HIS A 15 3.15 7.18 -2.28
CA HIS A 15 2.26 6.07 -1.90
C HIS A 15 1.31 5.59 -3.01
N HIS A 16 1.20 6.31 -4.13
CA HIS A 16 0.50 5.86 -5.33
C HIS A 16 1.42 5.25 -6.41
N GLU A 17 2.73 5.16 -6.14
CA GLU A 17 3.62 4.33 -6.94
C GLU A 17 3.28 2.85 -6.73
N LYS A 18 3.44 2.05 -7.77
CA LYS A 18 3.21 0.61 -7.72
C LYS A 18 4.53 -0.13 -7.87
N TRP A 19 4.67 -1.25 -7.17
CA TRP A 19 5.89 -2.04 -7.18
C TRP A 19 6.41 -2.39 -8.58
N ASP A 20 5.52 -2.64 -9.54
CA ASP A 20 5.85 -2.97 -10.94
C ASP A 20 6.25 -1.78 -11.82
N GLY A 21 6.08 -0.55 -11.34
CA GLY A 21 6.37 0.70 -12.06
C GLY A 21 5.17 1.29 -12.82
N THR A 22 3.98 0.72 -12.71
CA THR A 22 2.76 1.22 -13.38
C THR A 22 2.02 2.31 -12.60
N GLY A 23 2.53 2.66 -11.41
CA GLY A 23 1.99 3.72 -10.57
C GLY A 23 2.43 5.11 -10.99
N TYR A 24 2.12 6.09 -10.15
CA TYR A 24 2.34 7.51 -10.42
C TYR A 24 2.78 8.23 -9.13
N PRO A 25 3.38 9.43 -9.21
CA PRO A 25 3.54 10.30 -10.38
C PRO A 25 4.79 10.06 -11.25
N ARG A 26 5.74 9.23 -10.82
CA ARG A 26 7.06 9.11 -11.45
C ARG A 26 7.33 7.76 -12.08
N GLY A 27 6.47 6.76 -11.86
CA GLY A 27 6.67 5.41 -12.37
C GLY A 27 7.87 4.73 -11.72
N LEU A 28 8.07 4.97 -10.42
CA LEU A 28 9.14 4.33 -9.66
C LEU A 28 8.86 2.83 -9.55
N LYS A 29 9.91 2.01 -9.65
CA LYS A 29 9.79 0.55 -9.61
C LYS A 29 10.57 -0.06 -8.44
N GLY A 30 9.96 -1.03 -7.79
CA GLY A 30 10.59 -1.81 -6.72
C GLY A 30 11.15 -0.92 -5.60
N LYS A 31 12.43 -1.12 -5.28
CA LYS A 31 13.12 -0.41 -4.19
C LYS A 31 13.46 1.05 -4.50
N GLN A 32 13.12 1.56 -5.70
CA GLN A 32 13.14 3.01 -5.97
C GLN A 32 12.05 3.75 -5.19
N ILE A 33 10.98 3.05 -4.81
CA ILE A 33 9.92 3.58 -3.96
C ILE A 33 10.40 3.59 -2.50
N PRO A 34 10.37 4.73 -1.80
CA PRO A 34 10.75 4.80 -0.39
C PRO A 34 9.99 3.77 0.45
N LEU A 35 10.68 3.18 1.44
CA LEU A 35 10.10 2.11 2.27
C LEU A 35 8.80 2.55 2.95
N SER A 36 8.78 3.77 3.51
CA SER A 36 7.59 4.35 4.15
C SER A 36 6.40 4.41 3.21
N ALA A 37 6.61 4.78 1.94
CA ALA A 37 5.56 4.83 0.92
C ALA A 37 5.08 3.43 0.51
N ARG A 38 5.98 2.44 0.40
CA ARG A 38 5.60 1.04 0.11
C ARG A 38 4.75 0.43 1.22
N ILE A 39 5.11 0.67 2.48
CA ILE A 39 4.30 0.24 3.64
C ILE A 39 2.94 0.96 3.61
N PHE A 40 2.96 2.28 3.44
CA PHE A 40 1.75 3.10 3.45
C PHE A 40 0.76 2.71 2.35
N ALA A 41 1.24 2.45 1.13
CA ALA A 41 0.42 2.04 -0.01
C ALA A 41 -0.42 0.79 0.29
N LEU A 42 0.18 -0.21 0.96
CA LEU A 42 -0.53 -1.42 1.34
C LEU A 42 -1.62 -1.14 2.40
N VAL A 43 -1.28 -0.40 3.45
CA VAL A 43 -2.23 -0.12 4.55
C VAL A 43 -3.36 0.82 4.12
N ASP A 44 -3.09 1.78 3.24
CA ASP A 44 -4.10 2.68 2.67
C ASP A 44 -5.13 1.88 1.86
N VAL A 45 -4.66 0.93 1.03
CA VAL A 45 -5.57 0.05 0.28
C VAL A 45 -6.33 -0.90 1.20
N TRP A 46 -5.68 -1.50 2.20
CA TRP A 46 -6.36 -2.36 3.18
C TRP A 46 -7.52 -1.63 3.87
N ASP A 47 -7.25 -0.44 4.42
CA ASP A 47 -8.26 0.38 5.10
C ASP A 47 -9.38 0.77 4.13
N ALA A 48 -9.01 1.21 2.92
CA ALA A 48 -9.97 1.56 1.88
C ALA A 48 -10.87 0.39 1.48
N LEU A 49 -10.37 -0.85 1.44
CA LEU A 49 -11.15 -2.05 1.14
C LEU A 49 -12.07 -2.45 2.29
N ARG A 50 -11.63 -2.25 3.54
CA ARG A 50 -12.33 -2.67 4.76
C ARG A 50 -13.29 -1.64 5.35
N SER A 51 -13.28 -0.42 4.82
CA SER A 51 -14.21 0.64 5.19
C SER A 51 -15.40 0.73 4.25
N ASP A 52 -16.57 1.01 4.81
CA ASP A 52 -17.77 1.36 4.03
C ASP A 52 -17.55 2.68 3.30
N ARG A 53 -18.00 2.74 2.05
CA ARG A 53 -17.99 3.95 1.22
C ARG A 53 -19.39 4.19 0.68
N PRO A 54 -19.78 5.45 0.37
CA PRO A 54 -21.12 5.76 -0.11
C PRO A 54 -21.58 4.92 -1.32
N TYR A 55 -20.65 4.44 -2.14
CA TYR A 55 -20.89 3.66 -3.36
C TYR A 55 -20.52 2.18 -3.24
N ARG A 56 -19.99 1.71 -2.10
CA ARG A 56 -19.53 0.33 -1.96
C ARG A 56 -19.44 -0.08 -0.48
N PRO A 57 -20.06 -1.20 -0.07
CA PRO A 57 -19.85 -1.73 1.27
C PRO A 57 -18.39 -2.17 1.47
N ALA A 58 -17.98 -2.24 2.74
CA ALA A 58 -16.72 -2.85 3.16
C ALA A 58 -16.60 -4.28 2.66
N TRP A 59 -15.39 -4.67 2.24
CA TRP A 59 -15.08 -6.06 1.92
C TRP A 59 -14.90 -6.87 3.19
N SER A 60 -15.08 -8.19 3.12
CA SER A 60 -14.66 -9.09 4.20
C SER A 60 -13.13 -9.11 4.35
N ASN A 61 -12.63 -9.51 5.54
CA ASN A 61 -11.19 -9.70 5.76
C ASN A 61 -10.59 -10.63 4.71
N GLU A 62 -11.19 -11.81 4.52
CA GLU A 62 -10.73 -12.82 3.56
C GLU A 62 -10.61 -12.25 2.14
N LYS A 63 -11.63 -11.53 1.67
CA LYS A 63 -11.62 -10.93 0.32
C LYS A 63 -10.51 -9.89 0.18
N ALA A 64 -10.32 -9.04 1.20
CA ALA A 64 -9.27 -8.02 1.17
C ALA A 64 -7.86 -8.62 1.25
N LEU A 65 -7.65 -9.65 2.09
CA LEU A 65 -6.37 -10.37 2.19
C LEU A 65 -6.02 -11.09 0.89
N ASN A 66 -7.00 -11.78 0.29
CA ASN A 66 -6.81 -12.44 -1.01
C ASN A 66 -6.42 -11.44 -2.10
N TYR A 67 -7.08 -10.29 -2.16
CA TYR A 67 -6.71 -9.22 -3.10
C TYR A 67 -5.29 -8.69 -2.88
N ILE A 68 -4.91 -8.41 -1.63
CA ILE A 68 -3.54 -7.97 -1.30
C ILE A 68 -2.50 -9.01 -1.72
N LYS A 69 -2.79 -10.29 -1.50
CA LYS A 69 -1.93 -11.41 -1.92
C LYS A 69 -1.81 -11.48 -3.45
N GLU A 70 -2.91 -11.32 -4.19
CA GLU A 70 -2.92 -11.32 -5.66
C GLU A 70 -2.16 -10.13 -6.28
N GLU A 71 -2.08 -9.01 -5.56
CA GLU A 71 -1.39 -7.79 -5.96
C GLU A 71 0.08 -7.73 -5.52
N SER A 72 0.57 -8.77 -4.83
CA SER A 72 1.98 -8.94 -4.46
C SER A 72 2.88 -8.98 -5.69
N GLY A 73 3.88 -8.11 -5.74
CA GLY A 73 4.79 -7.96 -6.88
C GLY A 73 4.21 -7.16 -8.05
N LYS A 74 2.96 -6.68 -7.97
CA LYS A 74 2.34 -5.77 -8.92
C LYS A 74 2.19 -4.38 -8.31
N SER A 75 1.17 -4.21 -7.47
CA SER A 75 0.94 -2.97 -6.75
C SER A 75 1.80 -2.89 -5.49
N PHE A 76 2.03 -4.01 -4.82
CA PHE A 76 2.69 -4.04 -3.50
C PHE A 76 4.04 -4.75 -3.50
N ASP A 77 4.90 -4.34 -2.58
CA ASP A 77 6.16 -5.02 -2.28
C ASP A 77 5.91 -6.43 -1.71
N PRO A 78 6.43 -7.50 -2.33
CA PRO A 78 6.27 -8.86 -1.85
C PRO A 78 6.75 -9.09 -0.41
N GLU A 79 7.85 -8.46 0.00
CA GLU A 79 8.40 -8.62 1.36
C GLU A 79 7.43 -8.04 2.40
N ILE A 80 6.79 -6.91 2.09
CA ILE A 80 5.82 -6.25 2.98
C ILE A 80 4.51 -7.04 3.01
N VAL A 81 4.03 -7.56 1.87
CA VAL A 81 2.82 -8.40 1.82
C VAL A 81 3.00 -9.63 2.72
N GLU A 82 4.13 -10.31 2.65
CA GLU A 82 4.40 -11.48 3.49
C GLU A 82 4.32 -11.14 4.99
N ILE A 83 4.96 -10.03 5.40
CA ILE A 83 4.93 -9.57 6.80
C ILE A 83 3.52 -9.19 7.23
N PHE A 84 2.79 -8.45 6.39
CA PHE A 84 1.43 -8.01 6.67
C PHE A 84 0.47 -9.19 6.88
N LEU A 85 0.50 -10.19 5.99
CA LEU A 85 -0.33 -11.39 6.13
C LEU A 85 -0.04 -12.12 7.44
N LYS A 86 1.25 -12.30 7.79
CA LYS A 86 1.65 -12.90 9.07
C LYS A 86 1.16 -12.11 10.29
N MET A 87 1.02 -10.79 10.19
CA MET A 87 0.53 -9.96 11.31
C MET A 87 -0.98 -10.02 11.48
N ILE A 88 -1.76 -10.20 10.41
CA ILE A 88 -3.24 -10.18 10.45
C ILE A 88 -3.84 -11.57 10.68
N GLU A 89 -3.12 -12.64 10.35
CA GLU A 89 -3.57 -14.04 10.55
C GLU A 89 -3.23 -14.61 11.93
N LEU A 90 -2.59 -13.82 12.82
CA LEU A 90 -2.39 -14.14 14.25
C LEU A 90 -3.64 -13.84 15.08
#